data_AF-A0A968UWW3-F1
#
_entry.id   AF-A0A968UWW3-F1
#
_cell.length_a   1.000
_cell.length_b   1.000
_cell.length_c   1.000
_cell.angle_alpha   90.00
_cell.angle_beta   90.00
_cell.angle_gamma   90.00
#
_symmetry.space_group_name_H-M   'P 1'
#
loop_
_entity.id
_entity.type
_entity.pdbx_description
1 polymer ?
#
loop_
_entity_poly.entity_id
_entity_poly.type
_entity_poly.pdbx_seq_one_letter_code
_entity_poly.pdbx_strand_id
1 'polypeptide(L)'
;MTDTRTRNVDRASQSGALQSIDRIFITSKITNRMTDSKGELKPTLGLVGITINAMALIAPGAFLWTTYQLQAPPDSAKNMWAAIALATCIALLTASCYATLSKAYPEAGAGSSYYYAEAAILAKEEHKHFRLARLAKFVTGWAAHLYYWVYPGIMISFMGTLVIYMGQLFDPGFATDWFSKALICFIFTGLVGFIALQGVTGSTLINIIINIVQISSLTFLGLLMIVYRLVIRM
;
A
#
# COMPACT_ATOMS: atom_id res chain seq x y z
N MET A 1 -48.16 -49.53 13.97
CA MET A 1 -46.97 -49.01 14.66
C MET A 1 -45.82 -49.00 13.65
N THR A 2 -45.91 -48.07 12.70
CA THR A 2 -44.97 -47.89 11.60
C THR A 2 -45.23 -46.47 11.08
N ASP A 3 -44.19 -45.80 10.61
CA ASP A 3 -44.26 -44.52 9.89
C ASP A 3 -43.93 -43.21 10.65
N THR A 4 -43.06 -43.29 11.66
CA THR A 4 -42.29 -42.13 12.15
C THR A 4 -40.87 -42.06 11.58
N ARG A 5 -40.32 -43.17 11.08
CA ARG A 5 -38.94 -43.25 10.59
C ARG A 5 -38.78 -42.70 9.17
N THR A 6 -39.77 -42.90 8.31
CA THR A 6 -39.85 -42.39 6.92
C THR A 6 -39.95 -40.86 6.87
N ARG A 7 -40.87 -40.26 7.64
CA ARG A 7 -41.05 -38.80 7.72
C ARG A 7 -39.80 -38.04 8.21
N ASN A 8 -38.96 -38.67 9.02
CA ASN A 8 -37.71 -38.07 9.48
C ASN A 8 -36.59 -38.13 8.44
N VAL A 9 -36.59 -39.15 7.57
CA VAL A 9 -35.63 -39.25 6.45
C VAL A 9 -35.97 -38.20 5.38
N ASP A 10 -37.26 -37.99 5.10
CA ASP A 10 -37.72 -36.99 4.12
C ASP A 10 -37.41 -35.55 4.57
N ARG A 11 -37.55 -35.25 5.88
CA ARG A 11 -37.18 -33.94 6.44
C ARG A 11 -35.67 -33.70 6.46
N ALA A 12 -34.85 -34.73 6.72
CA ALA A 12 -33.40 -34.61 6.67
C ALA A 12 -32.90 -34.39 5.22
N SER A 13 -33.52 -35.07 4.25
CA SER A 13 -33.24 -34.88 2.81
C SER A 13 -33.63 -33.47 2.33
N GLN A 14 -34.82 -32.97 2.72
CA GLN A 14 -35.25 -31.61 2.41
C GLN A 14 -34.37 -30.53 3.08
N SER A 15 -33.92 -30.75 4.32
CA SER A 15 -33.02 -29.81 5.01
C SER A 15 -31.64 -29.73 4.36
N GLY A 16 -31.12 -30.85 3.83
CA GLY A 16 -29.87 -30.87 3.08
C GLY A 16 -29.98 -30.16 1.73
N ALA A 17 -31.11 -30.31 1.04
CA ALA A 17 -31.40 -29.62 -0.22
C ALA A 17 -31.61 -28.10 -0.01
N LEU A 18 -32.24 -27.68 1.09
CA LEU A 18 -32.37 -26.26 1.40
C LEU A 18 -31.03 -25.61 1.76
N GLN A 19 -30.14 -26.31 2.49
CA GLN A 19 -28.78 -25.82 2.75
C GLN A 19 -27.90 -25.76 1.49
N SER A 20 -28.10 -26.65 0.52
CA SER A 20 -27.37 -26.60 -0.75
C SER A 20 -27.89 -25.49 -1.64
N ILE A 21 -29.21 -25.25 -1.68
CA ILE A 21 -29.82 -24.13 -2.40
C ILE A 21 -29.40 -22.78 -1.79
N ASP A 22 -29.38 -22.65 -0.46
CA ASP A 22 -28.88 -21.44 0.20
C ASP A 22 -27.39 -21.22 -0.06
N ARG A 23 -26.57 -22.28 -0.08
CA ARG A 23 -25.16 -22.17 -0.49
C ARG A 23 -25.00 -21.74 -1.94
N ILE A 24 -25.79 -22.31 -2.86
CA ILE A 24 -25.77 -21.94 -4.28
C ILE A 24 -26.25 -20.49 -4.48
N PHE A 25 -27.26 -20.05 -3.72
CA PHE A 25 -27.80 -18.70 -3.80
C PHE A 25 -26.85 -17.67 -3.16
N ILE A 26 -26.17 -18.00 -2.06
CA ILE A 26 -25.13 -17.14 -1.47
C ILE A 26 -23.91 -17.07 -2.39
N THR A 27 -23.45 -18.21 -2.94
CA THR A 27 -22.36 -18.24 -3.92
C THR A 27 -22.73 -17.43 -5.17
N SER A 28 -23.93 -17.61 -5.74
CA SER A 28 -24.33 -16.86 -6.93
C SER A 28 -24.50 -15.36 -6.66
N LYS A 29 -24.93 -14.97 -5.45
CA LYS A 29 -25.07 -13.57 -5.04
C LYS A 29 -23.73 -12.91 -4.68
N ILE A 30 -22.71 -13.69 -4.31
CA ILE A 30 -21.33 -13.23 -4.15
C ILE A 30 -20.66 -13.10 -5.52
N THR A 31 -20.83 -14.08 -6.41
CA THR A 31 -20.37 -14.02 -7.80
C THR A 31 -21.00 -12.83 -8.54
N ASN A 32 -22.31 -12.61 -8.40
CA ASN A 32 -23.00 -11.49 -9.05
C ASN A 32 -22.69 -10.11 -8.45
N ARG A 33 -22.20 -10.02 -7.20
CA ARG A 33 -21.71 -8.73 -6.67
C ARG A 33 -20.32 -8.38 -7.17
N MET A 34 -19.53 -9.35 -7.62
CA MET A 34 -18.22 -9.10 -8.24
C MET A 34 -18.33 -8.74 -9.73
N THR A 35 -19.45 -9.08 -10.39
CA THR A 35 -19.64 -8.79 -11.83
C THR A 35 -20.29 -7.44 -12.13
N ASP A 36 -20.73 -6.67 -11.12
CA ASP A 36 -21.42 -5.39 -11.33
C ASP A 36 -20.48 -4.16 -11.35
N SER A 37 -19.19 -4.33 -11.04
CA SER A 37 -18.18 -3.31 -11.33
C SER A 37 -17.63 -3.52 -12.74
N LYS A 38 -18.36 -3.05 -13.75
CA LYS A 38 -17.91 -3.01 -15.15
C LYS A 38 -16.62 -2.21 -15.29
N GLY A 39 -15.52 -2.94 -15.28
CA GLY A 39 -14.20 -2.53 -15.74
C GLY A 39 -13.39 -3.82 -15.83
N GLU A 40 -13.48 -4.50 -16.97
CA GLU A 40 -12.67 -5.69 -17.24
C GLU A 40 -11.20 -5.29 -17.04
N LEU A 41 -10.60 -5.70 -15.91
CA LEU A 41 -9.21 -5.40 -15.59
C LEU A 41 -8.36 -6.12 -16.62
N LYS A 42 -8.00 -5.43 -17.70
CA LYS A 42 -7.06 -5.96 -18.67
C LYS A 42 -5.74 -6.20 -17.94
N PRO A 43 -5.20 -7.43 -17.94
CA PRO A 43 -3.89 -7.70 -17.38
C PRO A 43 -2.83 -7.06 -18.30
N THR A 44 -2.62 -5.75 -18.14
CA THR A 44 -1.70 -4.95 -18.96
C THR A 44 -0.28 -4.97 -18.43
N LEU A 45 -0.06 -5.56 -17.25
CA LEU A 45 1.24 -5.57 -16.56
C LEU A 45 1.77 -7.00 -16.45
N GLY A 46 2.83 -7.30 -17.21
CA GLY A 46 3.67 -8.47 -16.97
C GLY A 46 4.55 -8.29 -15.72
N LEU A 47 5.32 -9.32 -15.35
CA LEU A 47 6.19 -9.31 -14.17
C LEU A 47 7.10 -8.08 -14.08
N VAL A 48 7.66 -7.67 -15.22
CA VAL A 48 8.51 -6.48 -15.33
C VAL A 48 7.72 -5.19 -15.10
N GLY A 49 6.49 -5.09 -15.62
CA GLY A 49 5.63 -3.93 -15.42
C GLY A 49 5.18 -3.77 -13.96
N ILE A 50 4.85 -4.87 -13.28
CA ILE A 50 4.53 -4.85 -11.84
C ILE A 50 5.75 -4.44 -11.01
N THR A 51 6.93 -4.94 -11.38
CA THR A 51 8.18 -4.65 -10.66
C THR A 51 8.58 -3.18 -10.82
N ILE A 52 8.50 -2.63 -12.03
CA ILE A 52 8.77 -1.22 -12.31
C ILE A 52 7.75 -0.34 -11.57
N ASN A 53 6.47 -0.73 -11.53
CA ASN A 53 5.49 0.04 -10.76
C ASN A 53 5.80 0.04 -9.25
N ALA A 54 6.22 -1.10 -8.68
CA ALA A 54 6.65 -1.16 -7.28
C ALA A 54 7.94 -0.35 -7.02
N MET A 55 8.86 -0.31 -7.98
CA MET A 55 10.13 0.39 -7.90
C MET A 55 9.99 1.92 -7.78
N ALA A 56 8.89 2.49 -8.28
CA ALA A 56 8.58 3.92 -8.17
C ALA A 56 8.46 4.45 -6.73
N LEU A 57 8.27 3.54 -5.78
CA LEU A 57 8.17 3.87 -4.36
C LEU A 57 9.54 3.98 -3.67
N ILE A 58 10.65 3.58 -4.32
CA ILE A 58 11.98 3.54 -3.69
C ILE A 58 12.53 4.94 -3.44
N ALA A 59 12.54 5.80 -4.46
CA ALA A 59 13.16 7.11 -4.37
C ALA A 59 12.51 8.07 -3.36
N PRO A 60 11.18 8.24 -3.32
CA PRO A 60 10.58 9.11 -2.31
C PRO A 60 10.91 8.65 -0.88
N GLY A 61 10.97 7.34 -0.62
CA GLY A 61 11.38 6.80 0.67
C GLY A 61 12.85 7.07 1.02
N ALA A 62 13.75 6.88 0.06
CA ALA A 62 15.18 7.11 0.27
C ALA A 62 15.53 8.59 0.48
N PHE A 63 14.89 9.51 -0.25
CA PHE A 63 15.10 10.94 -0.05
C PHE A 63 14.47 11.48 1.23
N LEU A 64 13.32 10.93 1.66
CA LEU A 64 12.78 11.25 2.98
C LEU A 64 13.75 10.84 4.10
N TRP A 65 14.53 9.78 3.89
CA TRP A 65 15.52 9.35 4.88
C TRP A 65 16.68 10.32 5.04
N THR A 66 17.14 10.96 3.97
CA THR A 66 18.26 11.92 4.06
C THR A 66 17.86 13.18 4.83
N THR A 67 16.59 13.54 4.87
CA THR A 67 16.12 14.68 5.67
C THR A 67 15.98 14.36 7.16
N TYR A 68 15.75 13.09 7.55
CA TYR A 68 15.75 12.70 8.97
C TYR A 68 17.09 12.96 9.65
N GLN A 69 18.20 12.91 8.92
CA GLN A 69 19.52 13.21 9.47
C GLN A 69 19.63 14.66 9.98
N LEU A 70 18.86 15.60 9.42
CA LEU A 70 18.82 16.99 9.87
C LEU A 70 18.07 17.16 11.21
N GLN A 71 17.22 16.19 11.57
CA GLN A 71 16.39 16.22 12.78
C GLN A 71 16.91 15.25 13.85
N ALA A 72 17.77 14.31 13.48
CA ALA A 72 18.30 13.29 14.37
C ALA A 72 19.43 13.83 15.27
N PRO A 73 19.54 13.36 16.53
CA PRO A 73 20.66 13.73 17.40
C PRO A 73 22.03 13.32 16.79
N PRO A 74 23.11 14.12 16.99
CA PRO A 74 24.40 13.97 16.30
C PRO A 74 25.04 12.57 16.36
N ASP A 75 24.80 11.81 17.43
CA ASP A 75 25.39 10.48 17.65
C ASP A 75 24.54 9.30 17.16
N SER A 76 23.36 9.56 16.59
CA SER A 76 22.40 8.50 16.22
C SER A 76 22.78 7.73 14.95
N ALA A 77 23.80 8.17 14.21
CA ALA A 77 24.17 7.61 12.90
C ALA A 77 24.52 6.12 12.95
N LYS A 78 25.10 5.63 14.05
CA LYS A 78 25.43 4.20 14.23
C LYS A 78 24.18 3.34 14.46
N ASN A 79 23.17 3.90 15.15
CA ASN A 79 21.90 3.23 15.42
C ASN A 79 21.02 3.13 14.17
N MET A 80 21.22 4.02 13.19
CA MET A 80 20.47 4.01 11.92
C MET A 80 20.67 2.72 11.12
N TRP A 81 21.89 2.15 11.11
CA TRP A 81 22.16 0.89 10.41
C TRP A 81 21.39 -0.29 11.01
N ALA A 82 21.33 -0.37 12.34
CA ALA A 82 20.55 -1.40 13.03
C ALA A 82 19.05 -1.25 12.73
N ALA A 83 18.54 -0.01 12.71
CA ALA A 83 17.15 0.27 12.35
C ALA A 83 16.83 -0.15 10.91
N ILE A 84 17.72 0.16 9.95
CA ILE A 84 17.56 -0.25 8.54
C ILE A 84 17.55 -1.77 8.39
N ALA A 85 18.48 -2.46 9.06
CA ALA A 85 18.56 -3.92 9.02
C ALA A 85 17.26 -4.55 9.56
N LEU A 86 16.81 -4.11 10.74
CA LEU A 86 15.57 -4.61 11.34
C LEU A 86 14.34 -4.32 10.48
N ALA A 87 14.21 -3.09 9.96
CA ALA A 87 13.11 -2.71 9.08
C ALA A 87 13.10 -3.56 7.79
N THR A 88 14.27 -3.81 7.21
CA THR A 88 14.42 -4.66 6.02
C THR A 88 14.00 -6.10 6.31
N CYS A 89 14.42 -6.67 7.45
CA CYS A 89 14.01 -8.02 7.84
C CYS A 89 12.48 -8.13 8.00
N ILE A 90 11.85 -7.18 8.71
CA ILE A 90 10.40 -7.17 8.90
C ILE A 90 9.67 -6.98 7.57
N ALA A 91 10.18 -6.11 6.69
CA ALA A 91 9.61 -5.89 5.37
C ALA A 91 9.68 -7.15 4.49
N LEU A 92 10.82 -7.86 4.48
CA LEU A 92 10.99 -9.10 3.73
C LEU A 92 10.10 -10.23 4.28
N LEU A 93 9.98 -10.35 5.60
CA LEU A 93 9.06 -11.31 6.22
C LEU A 93 7.62 -11.00 5.82
N THR A 94 7.22 -9.73 5.91
CA THR A 94 5.87 -9.29 5.50
C THR A 94 5.62 -9.55 4.02
N ALA A 95 6.58 -9.22 3.16
CA ALA A 95 6.50 -9.48 1.72
C ALA A 95 6.36 -10.97 1.41
N SER A 96 7.05 -11.86 2.14
CA SER A 96 6.92 -13.30 1.96
C SER A 96 5.52 -13.81 2.37
N CYS A 97 4.94 -13.29 3.46
CA CYS A 97 3.56 -13.57 3.85
C CYS A 97 2.54 -13.05 2.81
N TYR A 98 2.73 -11.86 2.25
CA TYR A 98 1.86 -11.36 1.18
C TYR A 98 2.01 -12.17 -0.11
N ALA A 99 3.21 -12.69 -0.41
CA ALA A 99 3.44 -13.53 -1.58
C ALA A 99 2.78 -14.92 -1.46
N THR A 100 2.67 -15.49 -0.25
CA THR A 100 1.91 -16.73 -0.05
C THR A 100 0.40 -16.48 -0.11
N LEU A 101 -0.05 -15.35 0.45
CA LEU A 101 -1.44 -14.96 0.47
C LEU A 101 -1.98 -14.61 -0.93
N SER A 102 -1.16 -13.95 -1.76
CA SER A 102 -1.51 -13.63 -3.14
C SER A 102 -1.60 -14.87 -4.04
N LYS A 103 -0.79 -15.90 -3.78
CA LYS A 103 -0.89 -17.20 -4.44
C LYS A 103 -2.12 -18.00 -3.98
N ALA A 104 -2.47 -17.91 -2.69
CA ALA A 104 -3.59 -18.62 -2.12
C ALA A 104 -4.96 -18.02 -2.52
N TYR A 105 -5.06 -16.70 -2.64
CA TYR A 105 -6.29 -15.99 -2.98
C TYR A 105 -6.08 -14.99 -4.12
N PRO A 106 -5.89 -15.44 -5.37
CA PRO A 106 -5.63 -14.55 -6.51
C PRO A 106 -6.78 -13.56 -6.77
N GLU A 107 -8.03 -14.00 -6.56
CA GLU A 107 -9.26 -13.18 -6.65
C GLU A 107 -9.28 -11.99 -5.68
N ALA A 108 -8.55 -12.09 -4.56
CA ALA A 108 -8.45 -11.04 -3.55
C ALA A 108 -7.37 -9.99 -3.86
N GLY A 109 -6.55 -10.20 -4.92
CA GLY A 109 -5.40 -9.36 -5.22
C GLY A 109 -5.73 -7.92 -5.61
N ALA A 110 -6.90 -7.68 -6.22
CA ALA A 110 -7.36 -6.32 -6.52
C ALA A 110 -7.83 -5.56 -5.26
N GLY A 111 -8.23 -6.29 -4.20
CA GLY A 111 -8.76 -5.73 -2.96
C GLY A 111 -7.72 -5.50 -1.87
N SER A 112 -6.43 -5.73 -2.12
CA SER A 112 -5.36 -5.45 -1.15
C SER A 112 -5.56 -6.15 0.22
N SER A 113 -4.85 -5.71 1.25
CA SER A 113 -4.71 -6.37 2.56
C SER A 113 -6.03 -6.66 3.29
N TYR A 114 -7.05 -5.81 3.16
CA TYR A 114 -8.35 -6.00 3.80
C TYR A 114 -9.18 -7.12 3.16
N TYR A 115 -9.08 -7.28 1.85
CA TYR A 115 -9.77 -8.34 1.11
C TYR A 115 -9.09 -9.70 1.32
N TYR A 116 -7.75 -9.69 1.41
CA TYR A 116 -7.00 -10.87 1.82
C TYR A 116 -7.33 -11.32 3.25
N ALA A 117 -7.52 -10.38 4.20
CA ALA A 117 -7.89 -10.69 5.57
C ALA A 117 -9.30 -11.31 5.65
N GLU A 118 -10.25 -10.80 4.86
CA GLU A 118 -11.58 -11.38 4.75
C GLU A 118 -11.54 -12.78 4.13
N ALA A 119 -10.85 -12.95 3.00
CA ALA A 119 -10.73 -14.23 2.30
C ALA A 119 -10.07 -15.32 3.17
N ALA A 120 -9.01 -14.97 3.91
CA ALA A 120 -8.30 -15.91 4.77
C ALA A 120 -9.15 -16.41 5.96
N ILE A 121 -10.04 -15.56 6.50
CA ILE A 121 -10.92 -15.93 7.62
C ILE A 121 -12.16 -16.68 7.12
N LEU A 122 -12.71 -16.29 5.97
CA LEU A 122 -13.83 -16.99 5.34
C LEU A 122 -13.45 -18.40 4.89
N ALA A 123 -12.21 -18.61 4.43
CA ALA A 123 -11.72 -19.92 4.01
C ALA A 123 -11.54 -20.94 5.16
N LYS A 124 -11.60 -20.50 6.43
CA LYS A 124 -11.38 -21.37 7.62
C LYS A 124 -12.67 -21.92 8.27
N GLU A 125 -13.85 -21.69 7.68
CA GLU A 125 -15.20 -22.15 8.08
C GLU A 125 -15.46 -22.57 9.55
N GLU A 126 -16.20 -21.74 10.27
CA GLU A 126 -17.31 -22.14 11.15
C GLU A 126 -18.28 -20.94 11.25
N HIS A 127 -19.59 -21.16 11.22
CA HIS A 127 -20.62 -20.08 11.20
C HIS A 127 -20.52 -19.05 12.36
N LYS A 128 -19.73 -19.36 13.39
CA LYS A 128 -19.43 -18.50 14.53
C LYS A 128 -18.40 -17.40 14.22
N HIS A 129 -17.57 -17.57 13.19
CA HIS A 129 -16.44 -16.68 12.87
C HIS A 129 -16.78 -15.58 11.84
N PHE A 130 -18.00 -15.54 11.28
CA PHE A 130 -18.41 -14.45 10.37
C PHE A 130 -18.34 -13.05 11.02
N ARG A 131 -18.60 -12.95 12.34
CA ARG A 131 -18.44 -11.69 13.08
C ARG A 131 -16.98 -11.28 13.19
N LEU A 132 -16.08 -12.24 13.38
CA LEU A 132 -14.63 -12.02 13.45
C LEU A 132 -14.04 -11.69 12.08
N ALA A 133 -14.53 -12.29 11.00
CA ALA A 133 -14.15 -11.93 9.64
C ALA A 133 -14.47 -10.46 9.33
N ARG A 134 -15.67 -10.00 9.72
CA ARG A 134 -16.09 -8.60 9.52
C ARG A 134 -15.29 -7.65 10.40
N LEU A 135 -15.03 -8.00 11.65
CA LEU A 135 -14.21 -7.20 12.55
C LEU A 135 -12.76 -7.10 12.04
N ALA A 136 -12.16 -8.22 11.63
CA ALA A 136 -10.82 -8.24 11.08
C ALA A 136 -10.73 -7.38 9.82
N LYS A 137 -11.67 -7.53 8.87
CA LYS A 137 -11.75 -6.66 7.69
C LYS A 137 -11.88 -5.18 8.04
N PHE A 138 -12.70 -4.86 9.04
CA PHE A 138 -12.89 -3.49 9.48
C PHE A 138 -11.61 -2.91 10.08
N VAL A 139 -10.97 -3.63 11.01
CA VAL A 139 -9.74 -3.16 11.68
C VAL A 139 -8.59 -3.06 10.68
N THR A 140 -8.36 -4.08 9.84
CA THR A 140 -7.30 -4.04 8.83
C THR A 140 -7.58 -3.02 7.73
N GLY A 141 -8.86 -2.85 7.37
CA GLY A 141 -9.31 -1.81 6.44
C GLY A 141 -9.07 -0.40 6.96
N TRP A 142 -9.44 -0.12 8.22
CA TRP A 142 -9.19 1.18 8.85
C TRP A 142 -7.71 1.45 9.06
N ALA A 143 -6.94 0.46 9.51
CA ALA A 143 -5.49 0.58 9.63
C ALA A 143 -4.83 0.90 8.29
N ALA A 144 -5.25 0.22 7.21
CA ALA A 144 -4.78 0.52 5.87
C ALA A 144 -5.19 1.93 5.42
N HIS A 145 -6.43 2.36 5.70
CA HIS A 145 -6.90 3.70 5.36
C HIS A 145 -6.09 4.80 6.04
N LEU A 146 -5.83 4.66 7.35
CA LEU A 146 -5.00 5.62 8.10
C LEU A 146 -3.57 5.66 7.55
N TYR A 147 -2.99 4.51 7.20
CA TYR A 147 -1.69 4.46 6.53
C TYR A 147 -1.69 5.23 5.20
N TYR A 148 -2.70 5.01 4.36
CA TYR A 148 -2.84 5.70 3.07
C TYR A 148 -3.19 7.18 3.19
N TRP A 149 -3.64 7.68 4.35
CA TRP A 149 -3.76 9.11 4.62
C TRP A 149 -2.45 9.75 5.07
N VAL A 150 -1.74 9.10 5.99
CA VAL A 150 -0.50 9.63 6.55
C VAL A 150 0.62 9.62 5.52
N TYR A 151 0.70 8.56 4.70
CA TYR A 151 1.77 8.39 3.72
C TYR A 151 1.87 9.55 2.72
N PRO A 152 0.79 9.96 2.01
CA PRO A 152 0.81 11.14 1.14
C PRO A 152 1.15 12.43 1.89
N GLY A 153 0.66 12.60 3.13
CA GLY A 153 0.95 13.78 3.94
C GLY A 153 2.45 13.96 4.23
N ILE A 154 3.15 12.86 4.55
CA ILE A 154 4.60 12.87 4.74
C ILE A 154 5.31 13.18 3.42
N MET A 155 4.86 12.60 2.30
CA MET A 155 5.45 12.85 0.98
C MET A 155 5.30 14.31 0.53
N ILE A 156 4.14 14.92 0.78
CA ILE A 156 3.90 16.34 0.53
C ILE A 156 4.82 17.20 1.42
N SER A 157 4.97 16.84 2.70
CA SER A 157 5.84 17.58 3.63
C SER A 157 7.29 17.56 3.17
N PHE A 158 7.76 16.42 2.65
CA PHE A 158 9.07 16.30 2.02
C PHE A 158 9.21 17.21 0.80
N MET A 159 8.23 17.20 -0.12
CA MET A 159 8.27 18.04 -1.32
C MET A 159 8.20 19.54 -0.98
N GLY A 160 7.38 19.94 -0.01
CA GLY A 160 7.34 21.31 0.48
C GLY A 160 8.68 21.74 1.08
N THR A 161 9.33 20.86 1.84
CA THR A 161 10.67 21.10 2.39
C THR A 161 11.71 21.28 1.28
N LEU A 162 11.64 20.49 0.20
CA LEU A 162 12.51 20.63 -0.97
C LEU A 162 12.32 22.00 -1.64
N VAL A 163 11.07 22.43 -1.85
CA VAL A 163 10.77 23.75 -2.44
C VAL A 163 11.34 24.88 -1.59
N ILE A 164 11.22 24.79 -0.26
CA ILE A 164 11.82 25.77 0.66
C ILE A 164 13.33 25.80 0.50
N TYR A 165 14.01 24.65 0.48
CA TYR A 165 15.45 24.58 0.27
C TYR A 165 15.89 25.16 -1.07
N MET A 166 15.12 24.93 -2.14
CA MET A 166 15.40 25.53 -3.45
C MET A 166 15.23 27.06 -3.42
N GLY A 167 14.21 27.58 -2.74
CA GLY A 167 14.03 29.03 -2.57
C GLY A 167 15.11 29.67 -1.71
N GLN A 168 15.54 28.97 -0.66
CA GLN A 168 16.64 29.40 0.22
C GLN A 168 18.00 29.50 -0.48
N LEU A 169 18.16 28.85 -1.64
CA LEU A 169 19.36 29.00 -2.47
C LEU A 169 19.46 30.40 -3.08
N PHE A 170 18.34 31.06 -3.34
CA PHE A 170 18.29 32.40 -3.95
C PHE A 170 18.08 33.51 -2.92
N ASP A 171 17.32 33.24 -1.86
CA ASP A 171 17.12 34.14 -0.74
C ASP A 171 17.13 33.35 0.58
N PRO A 172 18.16 33.51 1.43
CA PRO A 172 18.25 32.83 2.72
C PRO A 172 17.05 33.07 3.65
N GLY A 173 16.32 34.18 3.48
CA GLY A 173 15.12 34.50 4.25
C GLY A 173 13.86 33.77 3.77
N PHE A 174 13.90 33.12 2.61
CA PHE A 174 12.73 32.50 1.98
C PHE A 174 12.09 31.44 2.88
N ALA A 175 10.80 31.64 3.15
CA ALA A 175 9.93 30.74 3.89
C ALA A 175 10.49 30.25 5.23
N THR A 176 11.13 31.15 6.00
CA THR A 176 11.68 30.84 7.32
C THR A 176 10.59 30.63 8.38
N ASP A 177 9.48 31.38 8.29
CA ASP A 177 8.34 31.29 9.21
C ASP A 177 7.53 30.01 9.05
N TRP A 178 7.08 29.43 10.17
CA TRP A 178 6.29 28.19 10.17
C TRP A 178 5.01 28.29 9.31
N PHE A 179 4.38 29.46 9.28
CA PHE A 179 3.15 29.70 8.52
C PHE A 179 3.41 29.63 7.01
N SER A 180 4.51 30.23 6.55
CA SER A 180 4.91 30.18 5.14
C SER A 180 5.22 28.76 4.67
N LYS A 181 5.87 27.94 5.53
CA LYS A 181 6.14 26.53 5.26
C LYS A 181 4.86 25.72 5.13
N ALA A 182 3.91 25.92 6.07
CA ALA A 182 2.61 25.26 6.04
C ALA A 182 1.80 25.64 4.79
N LEU A 183 1.85 26.91 4.38
CA LEU A 183 1.15 27.40 3.19
C LEU A 183 1.70 26.77 1.91
N ILE A 184 3.03 26.65 1.78
CA ILE A 184 3.67 25.98 0.63
C ILE A 184 3.21 24.52 0.54
N CYS A 185 3.23 23.78 1.65
CA CYS A 185 2.74 22.40 1.69
C CYS A 185 1.25 22.30 1.33
N PHE A 186 0.43 23.24 1.78
CA PHE A 186 -1.00 23.28 1.47
C PHE A 186 -1.25 23.50 -0.03
N ILE A 187 -0.56 24.47 -0.65
CA ILE A 187 -0.63 24.73 -2.09
C ILE A 187 -0.17 23.50 -2.89
N PHE A 188 0.94 22.89 -2.48
CA PHE A 188 1.47 21.70 -3.13
C PHE A 188 0.51 20.50 -3.03
N THR A 189 -0.16 20.34 -1.88
CA THR A 189 -1.22 19.34 -1.70
C THR A 189 -2.36 19.56 -2.70
N GLY A 190 -2.80 20.81 -2.86
CA GLY A 190 -3.84 21.17 -3.83
C GLY A 190 -3.44 20.83 -5.26
N LEU A 191 -2.19 21.09 -5.65
CA LEU A 191 -1.65 20.74 -6.96
C LEU A 191 -1.63 19.22 -7.19
N VAL A 192 -1.11 18.45 -6.24
CA VAL A 192 -1.07 16.98 -6.33
C VAL A 192 -2.48 16.39 -6.34
N GLY A 193 -3.38 16.92 -5.52
CA GLY A 193 -4.79 16.55 -5.50
C GLY A 193 -5.48 16.82 -6.83
N PHE A 194 -5.21 17.99 -7.45
CA PHE A 194 -5.72 18.32 -8.78
C PHE A 194 -5.25 17.32 -9.85
N ILE A 195 -3.95 16.96 -9.85
CA ILE A 195 -3.41 15.94 -10.77
C ILE A 195 -4.09 14.58 -10.54
N ALA A 196 -4.36 14.21 -9.28
CA ALA A 196 -5.03 12.96 -8.94
C ALA A 196 -6.48 12.91 -9.47
N LEU A 197 -7.19 14.04 -9.52
CA LEU A 197 -8.56 14.12 -10.05
C LEU A 197 -8.64 13.89 -11.57
N GLN A 198 -7.56 14.20 -12.31
CA GLN A 198 -7.53 14.02 -13.77
C GLN A 198 -7.39 12.55 -14.21
N GLY A 199 -7.15 11.64 -13.26
CA GLY A 199 -6.99 10.21 -13.53
C GLY A 199 -5.65 9.89 -14.20
N VAL A 200 -4.93 8.91 -13.65
CA VAL A 200 -3.71 8.40 -14.28
C VAL A 200 -4.13 7.41 -15.36
N THR A 201 -4.41 7.92 -16.56
CA THR A 201 -4.70 7.06 -17.71
C THR A 201 -3.40 6.41 -18.18
N GLY A 202 -3.02 5.31 -17.52
CA GLY A 202 -2.29 4.17 -18.07
C GLY A 202 -0.95 4.42 -18.79
N SER A 203 -0.26 5.54 -18.61
CA SER A 203 1.05 5.70 -19.25
C SER A 203 2.14 4.97 -18.46
N THR A 204 2.23 3.67 -18.70
CA THR A 204 3.37 2.82 -18.27
C THR A 204 4.71 3.48 -18.63
N LEU A 205 4.75 4.21 -19.75
CA LEU A 205 5.93 4.96 -20.21
C LEU A 205 6.29 6.11 -19.26
N ILE A 206 5.33 6.91 -18.79
CA ILE A 206 5.60 7.98 -17.81
C ILE A 206 6.14 7.38 -16.50
N ASN A 207 5.57 6.26 -16.05
CA ASN A 207 6.07 5.56 -14.86
C ASN A 207 7.53 5.09 -15.02
N ILE A 208 7.86 4.51 -16.18
CA ILE A 208 9.24 4.11 -16.51
C ILE A 208 10.18 5.31 -16.49
N ILE A 209 9.80 6.43 -17.12
CA ILE A 209 10.63 7.64 -17.17
C ILE A 209 10.88 8.19 -15.77
N ILE A 210 9.84 8.30 -14.93
CA ILE A 210 9.97 8.78 -13.55
C ILE A 210 10.94 7.89 -12.76
N ASN A 211 10.85 6.57 -12.90
CA ASN A 211 11.79 5.65 -12.26
C ASN A 211 13.24 5.85 -12.67
N ILE A 212 13.48 6.08 -13.97
CA ILE A 212 14.84 6.33 -14.46
C ILE A 212 15.41 7.60 -13.81
N VAL A 213 14.64 8.68 -13.78
CA VAL A 213 15.03 9.95 -13.14
C VAL A 213 15.29 9.75 -11.64
N GLN A 214 14.44 8.97 -10.98
CA GLN A 214 14.56 8.66 -9.55
C GLN A 214 15.84 7.89 -9.20
N ILE A 215 16.12 6.79 -9.90
CA ILE A 215 17.30 5.93 -9.65
C ILE A 215 18.59 6.66 -9.99
N SER A 216 18.61 7.37 -11.13
CA SER A 216 19.77 8.18 -11.52
C SER A 216 20.08 9.27 -10.48
N SER A 217 19.06 9.97 -9.99
CA SER A 217 19.22 11.00 -8.95
C SER A 217 19.78 10.42 -7.66
N LEU A 218 19.27 9.27 -7.19
CA LEU A 218 19.78 8.61 -5.99
C LEU A 218 21.22 8.11 -6.15
N THR A 219 21.53 7.51 -7.31
CA THR A 219 22.87 7.00 -7.59
C THR A 219 23.88 8.14 -7.63
N PHE A 220 23.52 9.25 -8.27
CA PHE A 220 24.35 10.45 -8.33
C PHE A 220 24.58 11.05 -6.93
N LEU A 221 23.51 11.25 -6.15
CA LEU A 221 23.62 11.76 -4.78
C LEU A 221 24.44 10.83 -3.88
N GLY A 222 24.24 9.51 -3.98
CA GLY A 222 25.01 8.52 -3.24
C GLY A 222 26.49 8.56 -3.56
N LEU A 223 26.85 8.67 -4.85
CA LEU A 223 28.24 8.82 -5.27
C LEU A 223 28.87 10.12 -4.73
N LEU A 224 28.14 11.24 -4.81
CA LEU A 224 28.59 12.51 -4.27
C LEU A 224 28.83 12.44 -2.76
N MET A 225 27.95 11.78 -1.99
CA MET A 225 28.13 11.60 -0.54
C MET A 225 29.35 10.75 -0.21
N ILE A 226 29.64 9.70 -1.00
CA ILE A 226 30.85 8.88 -0.82
C ILE A 226 32.10 9.71 -1.10
N VAL A 227 32.13 10.44 -2.22
CA VAL A 227 33.24 11.31 -2.59
C VAL A 227 33.47 12.38 -1.52
N TYR A 228 32.42 13.06 -1.06
CA TYR A 228 32.50 14.03 0.03
C TYR A 228 33.15 13.43 1.29
N ARG A 229 32.76 12.20 1.65
CA ARG A 229 33.32 11.52 2.82
C ARG A 229 34.78 11.11 2.65
N LEU A 230 35.20 10.74 1.45
CA LEU A 230 36.57 10.27 1.18
C LEU A 230 37.56 11.41 0.92
N VAL A 231 37.12 12.52 0.30
CA VAL A 231 37.99 13.61 -0.17
C VAL A 231 38.04 14.79 0.80
N ILE A 232 36.89 15.20 1.38
CA ILE A 232 36.80 16.43 2.19
C ILE A 232 37.02 16.18 3.69
N ARG A 233 36.97 14.91 4.13
CA ARG A 233 37.21 14.51 5.54
C ARG A 233 38.57 13.86 5.80
N MET A 234 39.51 13.92 4.85
CA MET A 234 40.96 13.75 5.12
C MET A 234 41.58 15.13 5.37
#